data_AF-A0A180F208-F1
#
_entry.id   AF-A0A180F208-F1
#
_cell.length_a   1.000
_cell.length_b   1.000
_cell.length_c   1.000
_cell.angle_alpha   90.00
_cell.angle_beta   90.00
_cell.angle_gamma   90.00
#
_symmetry.space_group_name_H-M   'P 1'
#
loop_
_entity.id
_entity.type
_entity.pdbx_description
1 polymer ?
#
loop_
_entity_poly.entity_id
_entity_poly.type
_entity_poly.pdbx_seq_one_letter_code
_entity_poly.pdbx_strand_id
1 'polypeptide(L)'
;MLKLIPVFCGIITGYAAAVVLGLIDFSPVAAAPWFSLPQFVTPSFSWEAVVFMIPVAIAPVIEHIGDIYAINEVTGKDFVKDPGLHRTMLGDGIACITAGLIGGPPVTTYSEVTGAISLTKITDPAVIRIAALTGIVFSILGKISALLKTIPSSVLGGIMLLLFGTIASVGISNLIQNRVNMGNPRNMIIASLILTFGIGGAALEFGEFTLAGIGLAALLGVVLNLVLPGREKEEMHNIG
;
A
#
# COMPACT_ATOMS: atom_id res chain seq x y z
N MET A 1 -19.57 -1.57 14.75
CA MET A 1 -18.45 -0.61 14.97
C MET A 1 -17.10 -1.30 15.18
N LEU A 2 -16.99 -2.44 15.88
CA LEU A 2 -15.75 -3.26 15.94
C LEU A 2 -15.27 -3.83 14.59
N LYS A 3 -16.10 -3.76 13.54
CA LYS A 3 -15.73 -4.07 12.15
C LYS A 3 -14.88 -2.95 11.51
N LEU A 4 -14.87 -1.75 12.10
CA LEU A 4 -13.99 -0.66 11.71
C LEU A 4 -12.64 -0.85 12.41
N ILE A 5 -11.79 -1.59 11.70
CA ILE A 5 -10.34 -1.61 11.78
C ILE A 5 -9.75 -2.48 12.90
N PRO A 6 -9.60 -3.80 12.65
CA PRO A 6 -8.79 -4.71 13.47
C PRO A 6 -7.38 -4.20 13.76
N VAL A 7 -6.81 -3.38 12.87
CA VAL A 7 -5.51 -2.73 13.08
C VAL A 7 -5.51 -1.76 14.27
N PHE A 8 -6.54 -0.92 14.43
CA PHE A 8 -6.64 -0.02 15.58
C PHE A 8 -6.82 -0.81 16.87
N CYS A 9 -7.65 -1.85 16.85
CA CYS A 9 -7.77 -2.75 18.00
C CYS A 9 -6.42 -3.40 18.33
N GLY A 10 -5.68 -3.89 17.34
CA GLY A 10 -4.35 -4.48 17.52
C GLY A 10 -3.31 -3.50 18.05
N ILE A 11 -3.31 -2.25 17.56
CA ILE A 11 -2.46 -1.17 18.10
C ILE A 11 -2.80 -0.95 19.57
N ILE A 12 -4.08 -0.76 19.91
CA ILE A 12 -4.50 -0.43 21.27
C ILE A 12 -4.19 -1.57 22.24
N THR A 13 -4.55 -2.82 21.89
CA THR A 13 -4.32 -3.96 22.77
C THR A 13 -2.84 -4.31 22.87
N GLY A 14 -2.10 -4.28 21.75
CA GLY A 14 -0.65 -4.52 21.75
C GLY A 14 0.11 -3.46 22.53
N TYR A 15 -0.23 -2.18 22.36
CA TYR A 15 0.38 -1.09 23.11
C TYR A 15 0.03 -1.17 24.60
N ALA A 16 -1.23 -1.43 24.95
CA ALA A 16 -1.64 -1.61 26.35
C ALA A 16 -0.90 -2.78 27.03
N ALA A 17 -0.75 -3.91 26.33
CA ALA A 17 0.03 -5.03 26.83
C ALA A 17 1.51 -4.64 27.05
N ALA A 18 2.11 -3.91 26.11
CA ALA A 18 3.48 -3.42 26.25
C ALA A 18 3.66 -2.46 27.43
N VAL A 19 2.67 -1.61 27.72
CA VAL A 19 2.65 -0.75 28.92
C VAL A 19 2.63 -1.60 30.19
N VAL A 20 1.73 -2.59 30.27
CA VAL A 20 1.61 -3.48 31.44
C VAL A 20 2.89 -4.28 31.67
N LEU A 21 3.57 -4.67 30.60
CA LEU A 21 4.85 -5.39 30.64
C LEU A 21 6.06 -4.47 30.92
N GLY A 22 5.86 -3.16 31.07
CA GLY A 22 6.95 -2.20 31.33
C GLY A 22 7.93 -2.03 30.17
N LEU A 23 7.50 -2.34 28.94
CA LEU A 23 8.34 -2.26 27.73
C LEU A 23 8.42 -0.86 27.12
N ILE A 24 7.73 0.12 27.71
CA ILE A 24 7.58 1.47 27.17
C ILE A 24 8.17 2.51 28.12
N ASP A 25 9.13 3.29 27.63
CA ASP A 25 9.62 4.49 28.30
C ASP A 25 8.86 5.73 27.78
N PHE A 26 8.14 6.40 28.68
CA PHE A 26 7.37 7.61 28.38
C PHE A 26 8.17 8.90 28.59
N SER A 27 9.41 8.84 29.07
CA SER A 27 10.27 10.02 29.28
C SER A 27 10.43 10.88 28.02
N PRO A 28 10.63 10.31 26.81
CA PRO A 28 10.67 11.08 25.56
C PRO A 28 9.35 11.78 25.24
N VAL A 29 8.22 11.17 25.59
CA VAL A 29 6.88 11.76 25.39
C VAL A 29 6.69 12.94 26.34
N ALA A 30 7.12 12.83 27.59
CA ALA A 30 7.07 13.92 28.56
C ALA A 30 8.00 15.09 28.17
N ALA A 31 9.17 14.81 27.61
CA ALA A 31 10.13 15.82 27.16
C ALA A 31 9.77 16.49 25.82
N ALA A 32 8.98 15.83 24.96
CA ALA A 32 8.66 16.37 23.64
C ALA A 32 7.85 17.69 23.72
N PRO A 33 8.08 18.67 22.84
CA PRO A 33 7.27 19.87 22.78
C PRO A 33 5.84 19.54 22.34
N TRP A 34 4.88 20.38 22.73
CA TRP A 34 3.49 20.25 22.26
C TRP A 34 3.36 20.48 20.76
N PHE A 35 4.11 21.45 20.24
CA PHE A 35 4.16 21.77 18.81
C PHE A 35 5.59 21.58 18.28
N SER A 36 5.71 20.85 17.18
CA SER A 36 6.98 20.60 16.50
C SER A 36 6.69 20.49 15.01
N LEU A 37 7.43 21.24 14.19
CA LEU A 37 7.32 21.09 12.74
C LEU A 37 8.02 19.80 12.29
N PRO A 38 7.49 19.10 11.28
CA PRO A 38 8.17 17.97 10.65
C PRO A 38 9.57 18.38 10.15
N GLN A 39 10.50 17.43 10.18
CA GLN A 39 11.82 17.64 9.59
C GLN A 39 11.71 17.48 8.07
N PHE A 40 12.10 18.52 7.35
CA PHE A 40 12.16 18.52 5.90
C PHE A 40 13.56 18.11 5.46
N VAL A 41 13.64 17.20 4.48
CA VAL A 41 14.90 16.81 3.84
C VAL A 41 14.85 17.22 2.38
N THR A 42 15.86 17.96 1.94
CA THR A 42 15.96 18.38 0.54
C THR A 42 16.40 17.20 -0.34
N PRO A 43 15.78 16.97 -1.49
CA PRO A 43 16.16 15.87 -2.38
C PRO A 43 17.54 16.11 -3.01
N SER A 44 18.28 15.02 -3.21
CA SER A 44 19.50 15.01 -4.04
C SER A 44 19.26 14.17 -5.28
N PHE A 45 19.77 14.62 -6.43
CA PHE A 45 19.61 13.91 -7.69
C PHE A 45 20.73 12.88 -7.88
N SER A 46 20.36 11.62 -8.14
CA SER A 46 21.27 10.55 -8.53
C SER A 46 20.61 9.74 -9.64
N TRP A 47 21.32 9.55 -10.75
CA TRP A 47 20.79 8.78 -11.87
C TRP A 47 20.66 7.30 -11.53
N GLU A 48 21.60 6.79 -10.72
CA GLU A 48 21.60 5.43 -10.19
C GLU A 48 20.35 5.17 -9.35
N ALA A 49 20.01 6.10 -8.44
CA ALA A 49 18.80 6.02 -7.63
C ALA A 49 17.52 6.09 -8.49
N VAL A 50 17.49 6.94 -9.51
CA VAL A 50 16.36 7.02 -10.45
C VAL A 50 16.15 5.69 -11.16
N VAL A 51 17.22 5.11 -11.74
CA VAL A 51 17.14 3.83 -12.45
C VAL A 51 16.71 2.69 -11.51
N PHE A 52 17.22 2.66 -10.28
CA PHE A 52 16.82 1.68 -9.27
C PHE A 52 15.33 1.81 -8.89
N MET A 53 14.81 3.03 -8.82
CA MET A 53 13.41 3.27 -8.45
C MET A 53 12.41 2.93 -9.55
N ILE A 54 12.81 2.82 -10.82
CA ILE A 54 11.91 2.47 -11.94
C ILE A 54 11.14 1.15 -11.67
N PRO A 55 11.80 -0.01 -11.42
CA PRO A 55 11.08 -1.26 -11.16
C PRO A 55 10.31 -1.23 -9.84
N VAL A 56 10.79 -0.48 -8.84
CA VAL A 56 10.11 -0.33 -7.55
C VAL A 56 8.79 0.43 -7.72
N ALA A 57 8.76 1.46 -8.57
CA ALA A 57 7.58 2.28 -8.84
C ALA A 57 6.46 1.53 -9.59
N ILE A 58 6.78 0.42 -10.28
CA ILE A 58 5.76 -0.41 -10.96
C ILE A 58 4.77 -0.99 -9.94
N ALA A 59 5.24 -1.39 -8.77
CA ALA A 59 4.41 -2.02 -7.76
C ALA A 59 3.28 -1.09 -7.25
N PRO A 60 3.57 0.14 -6.79
CA PRO A 60 2.54 1.13 -6.45
C PRO A 60 1.59 1.46 -7.60
N VAL A 61 2.06 1.49 -8.86
CA VAL A 61 1.18 1.73 -10.01
C VAL A 61 0.15 0.60 -10.16
N ILE A 62 0.58 -0.66 -10.04
CA ILE A 62 -0.33 -1.81 -10.09
C ILE A 62 -1.27 -1.81 -8.88
N GLU A 63 -0.76 -1.49 -7.69
CA GLU A 63 -1.53 -1.36 -6.45
C GLU A 63 -2.64 -0.30 -6.59
N HIS A 64 -2.29 0.90 -7.07
CA HIS A 64 -3.25 1.97 -7.33
C HIS A 64 -4.34 1.56 -8.31
N ILE A 65 -3.97 0.91 -9.41
CA ILE A 65 -4.95 0.41 -10.38
C ILE A 65 -5.91 -0.57 -9.70
N GLY A 66 -5.38 -1.53 -8.93
CA GLY A 66 -6.18 -2.50 -8.18
C GLY A 66 -7.14 -1.85 -7.18
N ASP A 67 -6.68 -0.85 -6.46
CA ASP A 67 -7.47 -0.09 -5.49
C ASP A 67 -8.59 0.72 -6.15
N ILE A 68 -8.33 1.34 -7.31
CA ILE A 68 -9.37 2.04 -8.07
C ILE A 68 -10.48 1.07 -8.52
N TYR A 69 -10.12 -0.12 -9.00
CA TYR A 69 -11.13 -1.15 -9.33
C TYR A 69 -11.93 -1.59 -8.10
N ALA A 70 -11.28 -1.79 -6.95
CA ALA A 70 -11.98 -2.14 -5.72
C ALA A 70 -12.92 -1.00 -5.26
N ILE A 71 -12.52 0.26 -5.37
CA ILE A 71 -13.38 1.41 -5.07
C ILE A 71 -14.54 1.53 -6.06
N ASN A 72 -14.33 1.25 -7.36
CA ASN A 72 -15.41 1.26 -8.36
C ASN A 72 -16.55 0.34 -7.95
N GLU A 73 -16.21 -0.89 -7.52
CA GLU A 73 -17.19 -1.89 -7.08
C GLU A 73 -17.99 -1.41 -5.87
N VAL A 74 -17.33 -0.79 -4.89
CA VAL A 74 -18.02 -0.31 -3.68
C VAL A 74 -18.91 0.90 -3.95
N THR A 75 -18.48 1.78 -4.86
CA THR A 75 -19.16 3.03 -5.16
C THR A 75 -20.20 2.90 -6.27
N GLY A 76 -20.15 1.83 -7.06
CA GLY A 76 -20.96 1.64 -8.27
C GLY A 76 -20.62 2.64 -9.38
N LYS A 77 -19.41 3.23 -9.35
CA LYS A 77 -18.96 4.25 -10.32
C LYS A 77 -17.70 3.77 -11.02
N ASP A 78 -17.59 4.08 -12.30
CA ASP A 78 -16.40 3.72 -13.09
C ASP A 78 -15.39 4.88 -13.09
N PHE A 79 -14.51 4.91 -12.10
CA PHE A 79 -13.43 5.91 -12.01
C PHE A 79 -12.29 5.66 -13.01
N VAL A 80 -12.25 4.47 -13.64
CA VAL A 80 -11.30 4.17 -14.73
C VAL A 80 -11.70 4.92 -16.00
N LYS A 81 -13.01 5.17 -16.18
CA LYS A 81 -13.57 5.99 -17.26
C LYS A 81 -13.71 7.48 -16.91
N ASP A 82 -14.31 7.80 -15.75
CA ASP A 82 -14.53 9.17 -15.28
C ASP A 82 -14.27 9.28 -13.77
N PRO A 83 -13.21 9.97 -13.31
CA PRO A 83 -12.40 10.96 -14.01
C PRO A 83 -11.33 10.37 -14.95
N GLY A 84 -11.14 9.06 -14.94
CA GLY A 84 -10.16 8.38 -15.76
C GLY A 84 -8.90 8.03 -15.00
N LEU A 85 -8.34 6.85 -15.29
CA LEU A 85 -7.14 6.33 -14.61
C LEU A 85 -5.95 7.29 -14.70
N HIS A 86 -5.79 7.99 -15.83
CA HIS A 86 -4.76 9.01 -16.02
C HIS A 86 -4.84 10.14 -14.99
N ARG A 87 -6.04 10.56 -14.57
CA ARG A 87 -6.22 11.61 -13.55
C ARG A 87 -5.97 11.08 -12.14
N THR A 88 -6.44 9.87 -11.85
CA THR A 88 -6.19 9.27 -10.54
C THR A 88 -4.69 9.00 -10.33
N MET A 89 -4.00 8.54 -11.38
CA MET A 89 -2.56 8.29 -11.36
C MET A 89 -1.74 9.58 -11.33
N LEU A 90 -2.19 10.63 -12.02
CA LEU A 90 -1.58 11.95 -11.88
C LEU A 90 -1.66 12.46 -10.44
N GLY A 91 -2.80 12.25 -9.76
CA GLY A 91 -2.95 12.60 -8.34
C GLY A 91 -1.95 11.87 -7.45
N ASP A 92 -1.79 10.55 -7.66
CA ASP A 92 -0.82 9.72 -6.95
C ASP A 92 0.63 10.16 -7.20
N GLY A 93 0.98 10.40 -8.47
CA GLY A 93 2.30 10.92 -8.86
C GLY A 93 2.61 12.29 -8.26
N ILE A 94 1.63 13.21 -8.23
CA ILE A 94 1.80 14.53 -7.58
C ILE A 94 2.02 14.35 -6.07
N ALA A 95 1.31 13.42 -5.42
CA ALA A 95 1.50 13.13 -4.01
C ALA A 95 2.92 12.58 -3.74
N CYS A 96 3.39 11.64 -4.56
CA CYS A 96 4.76 11.12 -4.52
C CYS A 96 5.83 12.21 -4.73
N ILE A 97 5.66 13.07 -5.74
CA ILE A 97 6.58 14.20 -6.00
C ILE A 97 6.61 15.13 -4.79
N THR A 98 5.43 15.49 -4.27
CA THR A 98 5.32 16.37 -3.10
C THR A 98 6.01 15.74 -1.90
N ALA A 99 5.79 14.45 -1.63
CA ALA A 99 6.46 13.71 -0.55
C ALA A 99 7.98 13.70 -0.73
N GLY A 100 8.48 13.39 -1.93
CA GLY A 100 9.92 13.38 -2.21
C GLY A 100 10.58 14.76 -2.05
N LEU A 101 9.89 15.84 -2.44
CA LEU A 101 10.40 17.22 -2.28
C LEU A 101 10.51 17.66 -0.82
N ILE A 102 9.66 17.11 0.06
CA ILE A 102 9.65 17.43 1.50
C ILE A 102 10.43 16.41 2.34
N GLY A 103 11.03 15.39 1.72
CA GLY A 103 11.80 14.35 2.40
C GLY A 103 10.97 13.20 2.98
N GLY A 104 9.71 13.09 2.56
CA GLY A 104 8.83 11.97 2.88
C GLY A 104 9.09 10.74 1.99
N PRO A 105 8.63 9.55 2.42
CA PRO A 105 8.72 8.33 1.62
C PRO A 105 7.75 8.39 0.41
N PRO A 106 7.93 7.53 -0.60
CA PRO A 106 6.93 7.31 -1.64
C PRO A 106 5.58 6.95 -1.00
N VAL A 107 4.49 7.45 -1.59
CA VAL A 107 3.12 7.24 -1.10
C VAL A 107 2.26 6.65 -2.21
N THR A 108 1.26 5.86 -1.84
CA THR A 108 0.26 5.36 -2.79
C THR A 108 -1.10 5.22 -2.12
N THR A 109 -2.12 4.77 -2.86
CA THR A 109 -3.44 4.47 -2.29
C THR A 109 -3.37 3.36 -1.25
N TYR A 110 -4.18 3.46 -0.20
CA TYR A 110 -4.18 2.47 0.89
C TYR A 110 -5.30 1.46 0.70
N SER A 111 -4.95 0.21 0.39
CA SER A 111 -5.91 -0.88 0.26
C SER A 111 -6.70 -1.13 1.55
N GLU A 112 -6.17 -0.80 2.72
CA GLU A 112 -6.89 -0.92 3.99
C GLU A 112 -8.03 0.10 4.09
N VAL A 113 -7.84 1.30 3.55
CA VAL A 113 -8.89 2.33 3.47
C VAL A 113 -9.96 1.87 2.47
N THR A 114 -9.55 1.31 1.33
CA THR A 114 -10.47 0.71 0.35
C THR A 114 -11.28 -0.45 0.96
N GLY A 115 -10.64 -1.30 1.76
CA GLY A 115 -11.30 -2.36 2.53
C GLY A 115 -12.28 -1.81 3.56
N ALA A 116 -11.91 -0.74 4.27
CA ALA A 116 -12.81 -0.07 5.22
C ALA A 116 -14.01 0.57 4.52
N ILE A 117 -13.83 1.20 3.35
CA ILE A 117 -14.93 1.75 2.54
C ILE A 117 -15.85 0.62 2.08
N SER A 118 -15.30 -0.53 1.65
CA SER A 118 -16.05 -1.73 1.27
C SER A 118 -16.99 -2.23 2.37
N LEU A 119 -16.56 -2.14 3.63
CA LEU A 119 -17.30 -2.59 4.81
C LEU A 119 -18.30 -1.53 5.30
N THR A 120 -17.90 -0.26 5.32
CA THR A 120 -18.72 0.83 5.87
C THR A 120 -19.73 1.38 4.87
N LYS A 121 -19.48 1.19 3.57
CA LYS A 121 -20.25 1.79 2.46
C LYS A 121 -20.27 3.32 2.50
N ILE A 122 -19.37 3.94 3.26
CA ILE A 122 -19.22 5.40 3.31
C ILE A 122 -18.24 5.80 2.20
N THR A 123 -18.76 6.40 1.14
CA THR A 123 -18.00 6.74 -0.07
C THR A 123 -17.82 8.25 -0.28
N ASP A 124 -18.24 9.07 0.69
CA ASP A 124 -18.11 10.52 0.64
C ASP A 124 -16.62 10.94 0.76
N PRO A 125 -16.04 11.61 -0.27
CA PRO A 125 -14.66 12.09 -0.22
C PRO A 125 -14.37 13.06 0.93
N ALA A 126 -15.39 13.70 1.50
CA ALA A 126 -15.23 14.58 2.67
C ALA A 126 -14.61 13.84 3.85
N VAL A 127 -14.91 12.55 4.04
CA VAL A 127 -14.35 11.74 5.12
C VAL A 127 -12.83 11.60 4.98
N ILE A 128 -12.35 11.37 3.75
CA ILE A 128 -10.91 11.29 3.47
C ILE A 128 -10.22 12.65 3.65
N ARG A 129 -10.89 13.75 3.27
CA ARG A 129 -10.35 15.11 3.51
C ARG A 129 -10.23 15.44 4.99
N ILE A 130 -11.21 15.04 5.81
CA ILE A 130 -11.16 15.20 7.27
C ILE A 130 -10.00 14.38 7.85
N ALA A 131 -9.81 13.14 7.38
CA ALA A 131 -8.69 12.30 7.80
C ALA A 131 -7.34 12.93 7.42
N ALA A 132 -7.20 13.46 6.20
CA ALA A 132 -5.98 14.14 5.75
C ALA A 132 -5.66 15.38 6.61
N LEU A 133 -6.65 16.25 6.86
CA LEU A 133 -6.47 17.42 7.73
C LEU A 133 -6.10 17.02 9.17
N THR A 134 -6.71 15.95 9.69
CA THR A 134 -6.38 15.41 11.01
C THR A 134 -4.93 14.93 11.06
N GLY A 135 -4.47 14.25 10.01
CA GLY A 135 -3.07 13.82 9.87
C GLY A 135 -2.09 15.01 9.84
N ILE A 136 -2.43 16.09 9.13
CA ILE A 136 -1.62 17.32 9.12
C ILE A 136 -1.56 17.94 10.51
N VAL A 137 -2.67 18.00 11.24
CA VAL A 137 -2.68 18.52 12.62
C VAL A 137 -1.83 17.63 13.52
N PHE A 138 -1.95 16.31 13.41
CA PHE A 138 -1.18 15.36 14.23
C PHE A 138 0.31 15.41 13.94
N SER A 139 0.73 15.71 12.71
CA SER A 139 2.15 15.83 12.37
C SER A 139 2.84 17.02 13.07
N ILE A 140 2.07 18.05 13.43
CA ILE A 140 2.57 19.23 14.16
C ILE A 140 2.56 19.01 15.68
N LEU A 141 1.81 18.01 16.17
CA LEU A 141 1.72 17.70 17.60
C LEU A 141 2.91 16.83 18.03
N GLY A 142 3.95 17.46 18.58
CA GLY A 142 5.20 16.79 18.95
C GLY A 142 5.03 15.67 19.97
N LYS A 143 4.04 15.79 20.87
CA LYS A 143 3.65 14.72 21.80
C LYS A 143 3.14 13.46 21.08
N ILE A 144 2.33 13.63 20.04
CA ILE A 144 1.81 12.51 19.25
C ILE A 144 2.96 11.82 18.51
N SER A 145 3.83 12.60 17.87
CA SER A 145 5.04 12.06 17.21
C SER A 145 5.93 11.27 18.17
N ALA A 146 6.17 11.81 19.38
CA ALA A 146 6.93 11.11 20.41
C ALA A 146 6.23 9.83 20.88
N LEU A 147 4.92 9.87 21.09
CA LEU A 147 4.14 8.69 21.49
C LEU A 147 4.22 7.58 20.43
N LEU A 148 4.06 7.90 19.15
CA LEU A 148 4.16 6.92 18.06
C LEU A 148 5.55 6.26 18.02
N LYS A 149 6.61 6.99 18.34
CA LYS A 149 7.98 6.45 18.43
C LYS A 149 8.19 5.49 19.61
N THR A 150 7.31 5.51 20.61
CA THR A 150 7.38 4.57 21.74
C THR A 150 6.75 3.21 21.45
N ILE A 151 6.08 3.05 20.31
CA ILE A 151 5.44 1.78 19.93
C ILE A 151 6.54 0.72 19.76
N PRO A 152 6.50 -0.39 20.52
CA PRO A 152 7.51 -1.43 20.41
C PRO A 152 7.51 -2.11 19.04
N SER A 153 8.68 -2.58 18.61
CA SER A 153 8.84 -3.31 17.34
C SER A 153 7.98 -4.58 17.26
N SER A 154 7.71 -5.24 18.39
CA SER A 154 6.82 -6.41 18.45
C SER A 154 5.36 -6.07 18.11
N VAL A 155 4.86 -4.93 18.61
CA VAL A 155 3.52 -4.43 18.28
C VAL A 155 3.47 -4.01 16.81
N LEU A 156 4.50 -3.28 16.35
CA LEU A 156 4.62 -2.88 14.95
C LEU A 156 4.63 -4.09 14.01
N GLY A 157 5.38 -5.15 14.35
CA GLY A 157 5.42 -6.39 13.58
C GLY A 157 4.05 -7.06 13.47
N GLY A 158 3.30 -7.14 14.57
CA GLY A 158 1.94 -7.68 14.55
C GLY A 158 0.97 -6.87 13.67
N ILE A 159 1.09 -5.53 13.71
CA ILE A 159 0.33 -4.64 12.84
C ILE A 159 0.70 -4.85 11.37
N MET A 160 1.99 -4.96 11.05
CA MET A 160 2.45 -5.18 9.67
C MET A 160 1.94 -6.49 9.10
N LEU A 161 1.88 -7.57 9.91
CA LEU A 161 1.27 -8.84 9.48
C LEU A 161 -0.20 -8.67 9.09
N LEU A 162 -0.97 -7.90 9.85
CA LEU A 162 -2.37 -7.63 9.53
C LEU A 162 -2.53 -6.74 8.30
N LEU A 163 -1.71 -5.69 8.16
CA LEU A 163 -1.74 -4.77 7.03
C LEU A 163 -1.42 -5.51 5.73
N PHE A 164 -0.26 -6.18 5.66
CA PHE A 164 0.16 -6.93 4.48
C PHE A 164 -0.77 -8.12 4.17
N GLY A 165 -1.32 -8.78 5.20
CA GLY A 165 -2.34 -9.81 5.02
C GLY A 165 -3.64 -9.25 4.41
N THR A 166 -4.03 -8.03 4.78
CA THR A 166 -5.21 -7.35 4.20
C THR A 166 -4.95 -6.98 2.74
N ILE A 167 -3.79 -6.41 2.42
CA ILE A 167 -3.40 -6.08 1.04
C ILE A 167 -3.43 -7.34 0.16
N ALA A 168 -2.81 -8.44 0.62
CA ALA A 168 -2.85 -9.73 -0.11
C ALA A 168 -4.30 -10.24 -0.31
N SER A 169 -5.15 -10.08 0.70
CA SER A 169 -6.57 -10.47 0.63
C SER A 169 -7.36 -9.63 -0.38
N VAL A 170 -7.09 -8.32 -0.48
CA VAL A 170 -7.67 -7.44 -1.51
C VAL A 170 -7.25 -7.88 -2.91
N GLY A 171 -5.98 -8.23 -3.10
CA GLY A 171 -5.50 -8.79 -4.37
C GLY A 171 -6.23 -10.07 -4.78
N ILE A 172 -6.41 -11.02 -3.84
CA ILE A 172 -7.19 -12.25 -4.09
C ILE A 172 -8.66 -11.92 -4.41
N SER A 173 -9.26 -11.01 -3.65
CA SER A 173 -10.65 -10.57 -3.90
C SER A 173 -10.81 -9.99 -5.30
N ASN A 174 -9.83 -9.21 -5.77
CA ASN A 174 -9.83 -8.64 -7.11
C ASN A 174 -9.78 -9.73 -8.20
N LEU A 175 -8.96 -10.77 -8.04
CA LEU A 175 -8.93 -11.93 -8.96
C LEU A 175 -10.28 -12.64 -9.03
N ILE A 176 -10.95 -12.84 -7.89
CA ILE A 176 -12.26 -13.50 -7.81
C ILE A 176 -13.33 -12.64 -8.47
N GLN A 177 -13.36 -11.34 -8.18
CA GLN A 177 -14.34 -10.40 -8.73
C GLN A 177 -14.23 -10.29 -10.24
N ASN A 178 -13.00 -10.24 -10.76
CA ASN A 178 -12.72 -10.24 -12.20
C ASN A 178 -12.81 -11.64 -12.84
N ARG A 179 -13.31 -12.64 -12.11
CA ARG A 179 -13.54 -14.01 -12.57
C ARG A 179 -12.34 -14.64 -13.27
N VAL A 180 -11.14 -14.36 -12.76
CA VAL A 180 -9.90 -14.89 -13.34
C VAL A 180 -9.92 -16.42 -13.25
N ASN A 181 -9.88 -17.09 -14.39
CA ASN A 181 -9.88 -18.54 -14.46
C ASN A 181 -8.52 -19.11 -14.03
N MET A 182 -8.40 -19.47 -12.76
CA MET A 182 -7.21 -20.14 -12.21
C MET A 182 -7.04 -21.59 -12.68
N GLY A 183 -8.04 -22.17 -13.35
CA GLY A 183 -7.93 -23.45 -14.05
C GLY A 183 -7.22 -23.35 -15.41
N ASN A 184 -7.03 -22.13 -15.95
CA ASN A 184 -6.18 -21.93 -17.11
C ASN A 184 -4.71 -22.08 -16.70
N PRO A 185 -3.93 -23.01 -17.30
CA PRO A 185 -2.52 -23.19 -17.00
C PRO A 185 -1.70 -21.89 -17.08
N ARG A 186 -2.05 -20.97 -17.99
CA ARG A 186 -1.41 -19.66 -18.14
C ARG A 186 -1.49 -18.84 -16.86
N ASN A 187 -2.69 -18.61 -16.35
CA ASN A 187 -2.91 -17.81 -15.14
C ASN A 187 -2.29 -18.48 -13.91
N MET A 188 -2.42 -19.81 -13.83
CA MET A 188 -1.85 -20.57 -12.73
C MET A 188 -0.32 -20.44 -12.69
N ILE A 189 0.36 -20.50 -13.85
CA ILE A 189 1.81 -20.29 -13.94
C ILE A 189 2.19 -18.87 -13.52
N ILE A 190 1.51 -17.85 -14.06
CA ILE A 190 1.78 -16.44 -13.75
C ILE A 190 1.64 -16.20 -12.24
N ALA A 191 0.50 -16.59 -11.66
CA ALA A 191 0.24 -16.41 -10.23
C ALA A 191 1.25 -17.17 -9.36
N SER A 192 1.58 -18.42 -9.70
CA SER A 192 2.54 -19.22 -8.94
C SER A 192 3.93 -18.60 -8.91
N LEU A 193 4.39 -18.06 -10.05
CA LEU A 193 5.70 -17.40 -10.14
C LEU A 193 5.72 -16.07 -9.38
N ILE A 194 4.66 -15.26 -9.48
CA ILE A 194 4.51 -14.02 -8.69
C ILE A 194 4.59 -14.34 -7.19
N LEU A 195 3.83 -15.33 -6.71
CA LEU A 195 3.79 -15.70 -5.30
C LEU A 195 5.14 -16.27 -4.83
N THR A 196 5.75 -17.16 -5.61
CA THR A 196 7.01 -17.82 -5.21
C THR A 196 8.18 -16.83 -5.20
N PHE A 197 8.29 -15.95 -6.19
CA PHE A 197 9.36 -14.95 -6.23
C PHE A 197 9.12 -13.81 -5.24
N GLY A 198 7.87 -13.37 -5.09
CA GLY A 198 7.52 -12.28 -4.18
C GLY A 198 7.63 -12.65 -2.70
N ILE A 199 7.13 -13.83 -2.31
CA ILE A 199 7.09 -14.29 -0.91
C ILE A 199 8.32 -15.12 -0.56
N GLY A 200 8.81 -15.94 -1.50
CA GLY A 200 9.90 -16.89 -1.27
C GLY A 200 11.30 -16.27 -1.16
N GLY A 201 11.42 -14.93 -1.24
CA GLY A 201 12.69 -14.23 -1.08
C GLY A 201 13.65 -14.39 -2.25
N ALA A 202 13.13 -14.71 -3.44
CA ALA A 202 13.95 -14.76 -4.64
C ALA A 202 14.49 -13.37 -4.99
N ALA A 203 15.75 -13.32 -5.37
CA ALA A 203 16.44 -12.11 -5.80
C ALA A 203 17.19 -12.38 -7.11
N LEU A 204 17.16 -11.41 -8.02
CA LEU A 204 18.03 -11.38 -9.19
C LEU A 204 19.15 -10.38 -8.93
N GLU A 205 20.37 -10.88 -8.93
CA GLU A 205 21.58 -10.09 -8.74
C GLU A 205 22.31 -9.92 -10.08
N PHE A 206 22.53 -8.67 -10.47
CA PHE A 206 23.29 -8.28 -11.65
C PHE A 206 24.39 -7.30 -11.23
N GLY A 207 25.53 -7.83 -10.80
CA GLY A 207 26.61 -7.01 -10.24
C GLY A 207 26.17 -6.35 -8.93
N GLU A 208 26.22 -5.02 -8.84
CA GLU A 208 25.78 -4.26 -7.67
C GLU A 208 24.25 -4.04 -7.62
N PHE A 209 23.53 -4.43 -8.67
CA PHE A 209 22.08 -4.28 -8.74
C PHE A 209 21.38 -5.55 -8.25
N THR A 210 20.59 -5.42 -7.19
CA THR A 210 19.73 -6.50 -6.68
C THR A 210 18.26 -6.12 -6.86
N LEU A 211 17.52 -6.91 -7.61
CA LEU A 211 16.07 -6.81 -7.73
C LEU A 211 15.41 -7.97 -6.99
N ALA A 212 14.61 -7.67 -5.96
CA ALA A 212 13.98 -8.69 -5.11
C ALA A 212 12.56 -8.28 -4.70
N GLY A 213 11.83 -9.22 -4.10
CA GLY A 213 10.53 -8.97 -3.48
C GLY A 213 9.48 -8.47 -4.46
N ILE A 214 8.72 -7.44 -4.05
CA ILE A 214 7.54 -6.97 -4.78
C ILE A 214 7.91 -6.41 -6.16
N GLY A 215 9.03 -5.69 -6.29
CA GLY A 215 9.49 -5.17 -7.58
C GLY A 215 9.80 -6.28 -8.59
N LEU A 216 10.47 -7.35 -8.14
CA LEU A 216 10.76 -8.52 -8.98
C LEU A 216 9.48 -9.26 -9.38
N ALA A 217 8.59 -9.49 -8.40
CA ALA A 217 7.32 -10.20 -8.64
C ALA A 217 6.41 -9.44 -9.61
N ALA A 218 6.31 -8.12 -9.47
CA ALA A 218 5.55 -7.26 -10.38
C ALA A 218 6.11 -7.30 -11.81
N LEU A 219 7.43 -7.16 -11.96
CA LEU A 219 8.09 -7.24 -13.27
C LEU A 219 7.83 -8.59 -13.94
N LEU A 220 8.02 -9.69 -13.20
CA LEU A 220 7.74 -11.04 -13.69
C LEU A 220 6.28 -11.20 -14.12
N GLY A 221 5.34 -10.72 -13.30
CA GLY A 221 3.91 -10.78 -13.63
C GLY A 221 3.59 -10.07 -14.94
N VAL A 222 4.10 -8.86 -15.14
CA VAL A 222 3.90 -8.09 -16.38
C VAL A 222 4.53 -8.81 -17.57
N VAL A 223 5.79 -9.21 -17.46
CA VAL A 223 6.52 -9.86 -18.57
C VAL A 223 5.86 -11.19 -18.96
N LEU A 224 5.53 -12.04 -17.99
CA LEU A 224 4.88 -13.32 -18.26
C LEU A 224 3.49 -13.15 -18.86
N ASN A 225 2.72 -12.15 -18.39
CA ASN A 225 1.42 -11.84 -18.97
C ASN A 225 1.54 -11.37 -20.43
N LEU A 226 2.61 -10.67 -20.81
CA LEU A 226 2.84 -10.24 -22.18
C LEU A 226 3.37 -11.36 -23.09
N VAL A 227 4.27 -12.20 -22.58
CA VAL A 227 4.98 -13.22 -23.38
C VAL A 227 4.18 -14.52 -23.52
N LEU A 228 3.43 -14.93 -22.49
CA LEU A 228 2.72 -16.21 -22.53
C LEU A 228 1.49 -16.15 -23.46
N PRO A 229 1.35 -17.10 -24.40
CA PRO A 229 0.26 -17.11 -25.39
C PRO A 229 -1.10 -17.38 -24.74
N GLY A 230 -2.18 -16.93 -25.38
CA GLY A 230 -3.56 -17.18 -24.93
C GLY A 230 -4.33 -15.95 -24.40
N ARG A 231 -3.74 -14.76 -24.44
CA ARG A 231 -4.34 -13.49 -23.96
C ARG A 231 -5.69 -13.14 -24.60
N GLU A 232 -5.83 -13.31 -25.91
CA GLU A 232 -7.05 -12.93 -26.66
C GLU A 232 -8.28 -13.78 -26.32
N LYS A 233 -8.08 -15.04 -25.88
CA LYS A 233 -9.18 -15.95 -25.53
C LYS A 233 -9.79 -15.64 -24.16
N GLU A 234 -9.01 -15.03 -23.26
CA GLU A 234 -9.49 -14.61 -21.94
C GLU A 234 -10.23 -13.29 -21.99
N GLU A 235 -9.78 -12.34 -22.81
CA GLU A 235 -10.51 -11.09 -23.04
C GLU A 235 -11.92 -11.37 -23.55
N MET A 236 -12.12 -12.31 -24.51
CA MET A 236 -13.46 -12.71 -24.97
C MET A 236 -14.31 -13.47 -23.94
N HIS A 237 -13.71 -14.16 -22.96
CA HIS A 237 -14.46 -14.92 -21.95
C HIS A 237 -15.03 -14.03 -20.83
N ASN A 238 -14.36 -12.90 -20.54
CA ASN A 238 -14.78 -11.97 -19.47
C ASN A 238 -15.81 -10.92 -19.92
N ILE A 239 -16.14 -10.85 -21.21
CA ILE A 239 -17.21 -9.99 -21.79
C ILE A 239 -18.54 -10.73 -21.97
N GLY A 240 -18.64 -11.99 -21.55
CA GLY A 240 -19.82 -12.84 -21.66
C GLY A 240 -20.66 -12.94 -20.38
#